data_AF-A0A947BHC2-F1
#
_entry.id   AF-A0A947BHC2-F1
#
_cell.length_a   1.000
_cell.length_b   1.000
_cell.length_c   1.000
_cell.angle_alpha   90.00
_cell.angle_beta   90.00
_cell.angle_gamma   90.00
#
_symmetry.space_group_name_H-M   'P 1'
#
loop_
_entity.id
_entity.type
_entity.pdbx_description
1 polymer ?
#
loop_
_entity_poly.entity_id
_entity_poly.type
_entity_poly.pdbx_seq_one_letter_code
_entity_poly.pdbx_strand_id
1 'polypeptide(L)' 'MKLYTNPASPFCRKVEVVLHECGQADAVETIGVAGHPTDTGT' A
#
# COMPACT_ATOMS: atom_id res chain seq x y z
N MET A 1 -2.65 -0.19 -12.51
CA MET A 1 -2.69 0.90 -11.50
C MET A 1 -1.65 0.62 -10.43
N LYS A 2 -1.20 1.62 -9.65
CA LYS A 2 -0.18 1.43 -8.60
C LYS A 2 -0.77 1.64 -7.21
N LEU A 3 -0.49 0.73 -6.28
CA LEU A 3 -0.79 0.86 -4.85
C LEU A 3 0.49 1.08 -4.07
N TYR A 4 0.67 2.27 -3.52
CA TYR A 4 1.73 2.55 -2.56
C TYR A 4 1.29 2.06 -1.17
N THR A 5 2.05 1.14 -0.58
CA THR A 5 1.71 0.51 0.70
C THR A 5 2.87 0.57 1.69
N ASN A 6 2.53 0.65 2.98
CA ASN A 6 3.47 0.41 4.07
C ASN A 6 2.85 -0.66 4.97
N PRO A 7 3.51 -1.82 5.19
CA PRO A 7 2.97 -2.90 6.03
C PRO A 7 2.75 -2.48 7.49
N ALA A 8 3.41 -1.42 7.97
CA ALA A 8 3.15 -0.86 9.30
C ALA A 8 1.86 -0.01 9.37
N SER A 9 1.26 0.35 8.24
CA SER A 9 0.04 1.14 8.17
C SER A 9 -1.20 0.25 8.19
N PRO A 10 -2.04 0.28 9.23
CA PRO A 10 -3.29 -0.48 9.26
C PRO A 10 -4.30 0.02 8.21
N PHE A 11 -4.13 1.24 7.70
CA PHE A 11 -4.97 1.78 6.63
C PHE A 11 -4.60 1.18 5.27
N CYS A 12 -3.30 1.03 4.99
CA CYS A 12 -2.85 0.36 3.77
C CYS A 12 -3.32 -1.09 3.74
N ARG A 13 -3.27 -1.78 4.88
CA ARG A 13 -3.74 -3.17 5.01
C ARG A 13 -5.21 -3.34 4.61
N LYS A 14 -6.09 -2.37 4.90
CA LYS A 14 -7.50 -2.44 4.50
C LYS A 14 -7.66 -2.46 2.98
N VAL A 15 -6.87 -1.65 2.27
CA VAL A 15 -6.94 -1.58 0.80
C VAL A 15 -6.49 -2.91 0.18
N GLU A 16 -5.42 -3.51 0.70
CA GLU A 16 -4.95 -4.82 0.26
C GLU A 16 -6.00 -5.93 0.46
N VAL A 17 -6.72 -5.91 1.60
CA VAL A 17 -7.79 -6.87 1.87
C VAL A 17 -8.92 -6.72 0.86
N VAL A 18 -9.38 -5.50 0.60
CA VAL A 18 -10.43 -5.23 -0.40
C VAL A 18 -10.01 -5.71 -1.79
N LEU A 19 -8.77 -5.43 -2.20
CA LEU A 19 -8.26 -5.90 -3.50
C LEU A 19 -8.25 -7.43 -3.61
N HIS A 20 -7.88 -8.13 -2.53
CA HIS A 20 -7.93 -9.59 -2.48
C HIS A 20 -9.37 -10.11 -2.54
N GLU A 21 -10.27 -9.57 -1.73
CA GLU A 21 -11.67 -10.03 -1.63
C GLU A 21 -12.46 -9.76 -2.92
N CYS A 22 -12.12 -8.70 -3.65
CA CYS A 22 -12.72 -8.40 -4.95
C CYS A 22 -12.02 -9.08 -6.13
N GLY A 23 -10.98 -9.89 -5.90
CA GLY A 23 -10.22 -10.54 -6.97
C GLY A 23 -9.47 -9.56 -7.90
N GLN A 24 -9.13 -8.37 -7.39
CA GLN A 24 -8.47 -7.29 -8.14
C GLN A 24 -6.97 -7.14 -7.82
N ALA A 25 -6.41 -8.01 -6.99
CA ALA A 25 -5.00 -7.96 -6.60
C ALA A 25 -4.06 -7.94 -7.83
N ASP A 26 -4.33 -8.75 -8.85
CA ASP A 26 -3.49 -8.85 -10.06
C ASP A 26 -3.60 -7.63 -11.00
N ALA A 27 -4.63 -6.79 -10.83
CA ALA A 27 -4.81 -5.57 -11.63
C ALA A 27 -4.00 -4.37 -11.09
N VAL A 28 -3.32 -4.56 -9.96
CA VAL A 28 -2.64 -3.51 -9.22
C VAL A 28 -1.19 -3.90 -8.94
N GLU A 29 -0.27 -3.02 -9.28
CA GLU A 29 1.14 -3.15 -8.91
C GLU A 29 1.34 -2.58 -7.50
N THR A 30 1.77 -3.43 -6.58
CA THR A 30 2.06 -3.02 -5.19
C THR A 30 3.48 -2.51 -5.06
N ILE A 31 3.62 -1.27 -4.59
CA ILE A 31 4.90 -0.60 -4.35
C ILE A 31 5.04 -0.35 -2.86
N GLY A 32 6.01 -1.02 -2.24
CA GLY A 32 6.36 -0.80 -0.84
C GLY A 32 7.02 0.57 -0.65
N VAL A 33 6.50 1.38 0.25
CA VAL A 33 7.07 2.68 0.63
C VAL A 33 7.32 2.69 2.13
N ALA A 34 8.54 3.03 2.51
CA ALA A 34 8.90 3.36 3.87
C ALA A 34 9.18 4.87 3.93
N GLY A 35 8.30 5.60 4.63
CA GLY A 35 8.54 7.00 4.99
C GLY A 35 8.63 7.10 6.51
N HIS A 36 9.56 7.91 7.00
CA HIS A 36 9.63 8.24 8.42
C HIS A 36 8.94 9.59 8.68
N PRO A 37 8.24 9.76 9.82
CA PRO A 37 7.62 11.06 10.16
C PRO A 37 8.60 12.23 10.23
N THR A 38 9.90 11.94 10.38
CA THR A 38 11.00 12.91 10.44
C THR A 38 11.75 13.03 9.11
N ASP A 39 11.33 12.30 8.08
CA ASP A 39 11.98 12.34 6.77
C ASP A 39 11.55 13.63 6.05
N THR A 40 12.52 14.49 5.74
CA THR A 40 12.27 15.79 5.09
C THR A 40 12.04 15.67 3.59
N GLY A 41 12.21 14.47 3.00
CA GLY A 41 11.88 14.20 1.59
C GLY A 41 12.73 14.95 0.56
N THR A 42 13.96 15.34 0.92
CA THR A 42 14.94 16.02 0.05
C THR A 42 15.83 15.04 -0.70
#